data_AF-A0A329L4X0-F1
#
_entry.id   AF-A0A329L4X0-F1
#
_cell.length_a   1.000
_cell.length_b   1.000
_cell.length_c   1.000
_cell.angle_alpha   90.00
_cell.angle_beta   90.00
_cell.angle_gamma   90.00
#
_symmetry.space_group_name_H-M   'P 1'
#
loop_
_entity.id
_entity.type
_entity.pdbx_description
1 polymer ?
#
loop_
_entity_poly.entity_id
_entity_poly.type
_entity_poly.pdbx_seq_one_letter_code
_entity_poly.pdbx_strand_id
1 'polypeptide(L)' 'MAEKKPWSEEIEVLIRRLVVNGHLCMAAHVLKNYFIRSWKVEEELAHKYMQVYFPKYYGKEVERY' A
#
# COMPACT_ATOMS: atom_id res chain seq x y z
N MET A 1 18.25 -7.14 -4.08
CA MET A 1 18.01 -7.30 -2.64
C MET A 1 16.62 -6.74 -2.36
N ALA A 2 15.68 -7.56 -1.90
CA ALA A 2 14.36 -7.05 -1.54
C ALA A 2 14.54 -6.13 -0.32
N GLU A 3 14.35 -4.82 -0.52
CA GLU A 3 14.28 -3.87 0.59
C GLU A 3 13.26 -4.43 1.59
N LYS A 4 13.70 -4.79 2.81
CA LYS A 4 12.79 -5.24 3.86
C LYS A 4 11.87 -4.06 4.17
N LYS A 5 10.65 -4.15 3.67
CA LYS A 5 9.65 -3.12 3.91
C LYS A 5 9.38 -3.05 5.42
N PRO A 6 9.25 -1.85 5.99
CA PRO A 6 9.07 -1.65 7.44
C PRO A 6 7.68 -2.07 7.98
N TRP A 7 6.92 -2.89 7.26
CA TRP A 7 5.57 -3.32 7.66
C TRP A 7 5.44 -4.85 7.63
N SER A 8 4.39 -5.33 8.30
CA SER A 8 4.09 -6.77 8.40
C SER A 8 4.00 -7.45 7.03
N GLU A 9 4.59 -8.64 6.91
CA GLU A 9 4.52 -9.49 5.72
C GLU A 9 3.07 -9.83 5.35
N GLU A 10 2.19 -10.01 6.35
CA GLU A 10 0.77 -10.28 6.13
C GLU A 10 0.08 -9.14 5.38
N ILE A 11 0.42 -7.89 5.72
CA ILE A 11 -0.11 -6.70 5.06
C ILE A 11 0.42 -6.59 3.64
N GLU A 12 1.70 -6.91 3.43
CA GLU A 12 2.26 -6.93 2.08
C GLU A 12 1.56 -7.96 1.18
N VAL A 13 1.31 -9.17 1.68
CA VAL A 13 0.59 -10.22 0.95
C VAL A 13 -0.84 -9.78 0.64
N LEU A 14 -1.53 -9.17 1.61
CA LEU A 14 -2.90 -8.68 1.42
C LEU A 14 -2.97 -7.59 0.35
N ILE A 15 -2.11 -6.57 0.44
CA ILE A 15 -2.06 -5.48 -0.54
C ILE A 15 -1.75 -6.02 -1.94
N ARG A 16 -0.76 -6.92 -2.05
CA ARG A 16 -0.43 -7.57 -3.32
C ARG A 16 -1.62 -8.31 -3.92
N ARG A 17 -2.35 -9.10 -3.13
CA ARG A 17 -3.55 -9.81 -3.59
C ARG A 17 -4.64 -8.85 -4.05
N LEU A 18 -4.86 -7.76 -3.33
CA LEU A 18 -5.86 -6.75 -3.73
C LEU A 18 -5.47 -6.10 -5.07
N VAL A 19 -4.20 -5.72 -5.25
CA VAL A 19 -3.72 -5.10 -6.50
C VAL A 19 -3.82 -6.07 -7.68
N VAL A 20 -3.35 -7.31 -7.53
CA VAL A 20 -3.36 -8.30 -8.62
C VAL A 20 -4.79 -8.64 -9.06
N ASN A 21 -5.77 -8.57 -8.16
CA ASN A 21 -7.18 -8.78 -8.48
C ASN A 21 -7.91 -7.49 -8.93
N GLY A 22 -7.20 -6.38 -9.15
CA GLY A 22 -7.78 -5.12 -9.63
C GLY A 22 -8.50 -4.30 -8.56
N HIS A 23 -8.42 -4.67 -7.29
CA HIS A 23 -9.07 -3.97 -6.18
C HIS A 23 -8.19 -2.82 -5.64
N LEU A 24 -7.76 -1.90 -6.52
CA LEU A 24 -6.83 -0.80 -6.18
C LEU A 24 -7.35 0.11 -5.07
N CYS A 25 -8.63 0.50 -5.10
CA CYS A 25 -9.23 1.35 -4.05
C CYS A 25 -9.22 0.66 -2.68
N MET A 26 -9.49 -0.65 -2.63
CA MET A 26 -9.42 -1.41 -1.38
C MET A 26 -7.98 -1.53 -0.88
N ALA A 27 -7.03 -1.80 -1.78
CA ALA A 27 -5.61 -1.81 -1.43
C ALA A 27 -5.18 -0.46 -0.83
N ALA A 28 -5.57 0.65 -1.45
CA ALA A 28 -5.30 2.00 -0.98
C ALA A 28 -5.87 2.25 0.43
N HIS A 29 -7.13 1.86 0.68
CA HIS A 29 -7.76 1.99 2.00
C HIS A 29 -7.08 1.14 3.07
N VAL A 30 -6.73 -0.12 2.76
CA VAL A 30 -6.04 -1.01 3.70
C VAL A 30 -4.68 -0.41 4.09
N LEU A 31 -3.92 0.06 3.10
CA LEU A 31 -2.59 0.62 3.34
C LEU A 31 -2.64 1.94 4.13
N LYS A 32 -3.54 2.85 3.76
CA LYS A 32 -3.75 4.12 4.48
C LYS A 32 -4.13 3.85 5.94
N ASN A 33 -5.09 2.95 6.18
CA ASN A 33 -5.51 2.60 7.54
C ASN A 33 -4.40 1.91 8.34
N TYR A 34 -3.56 1.11 7.69
CA TYR A 34 -2.40 0.51 8.33
C TYR A 34 -1.42 1.59 8.83
N PHE A 35 -1.10 2.58 8.00
CA PHE A 35 -0.25 3.69 8.43
C PHE A 35 -0.85 4.46 9.62
N ILE A 36 -2.14 4.78 9.57
CA ILE A 36 -2.82 5.51 10.65
C ILE A 36 -2.81 4.69 11.95
N ARG A 37 -3.16 3.39 11.89
CA ARG A 37 -3.35 2.57 13.10
C ARG A 37 -2.05 2.02 13.67
N SER A 38 -1.16 1.53 12.81
CA SER A 38 0.06 0.85 13.23
C SER A 38 1.23 1.81 13.38
N TRP A 39 1.34 2.82 12.50
CA TRP A 39 2.44 3.79 12.56
C TRP A 39 2.03 5.10 13.24
N LYS A 40 0.75 5.25 13.61
CA LYS A 40 0.21 6.41 14.32
C LYS A 40 0.50 7.74 13.61
N VAL A 41 0.56 7.71 12.29
CA VAL A 41 0.74 8.91 11.47
C VAL A 41 -0.60 9.59 11.21
N GLU A 42 -0.56 10.91 11.03
CA GLU A 42 -1.74 11.69 10.66
C GLU A 42 -2.27 11.29 9.28
N GLU A 43 -3.55 11.53 9.06
CA GLU A 43 -4.26 11.11 7.85
C GLU A 43 -3.65 11.67 6.57
N GLU A 44 -3.24 12.94 6.58
CA GLU A 44 -2.58 13.58 5.43
C GLU A 44 -1.25 12.91 5.09
N LEU A 45 -0.46 12.55 6.12
CA LEU A 45 0.82 11.89 5.93
C LEU A 45 0.63 10.44 5.45
N ALA A 46 -0.35 9.72 5.99
CA ALA A 46 -0.74 8.40 5.52
C ALA A 46 -1.16 8.43 4.05
N HIS A 47 -1.90 9.46 3.63
CA HIS A 47 -2.30 9.65 2.24
C HIS A 47 -1.08 9.86 1.33
N LYS A 48 -0.13 10.72 1.73
CA LYS A 48 1.12 10.93 0.97
C LYS A 48 1.93 9.64 0.84
N TYR A 49 2.09 8.87 1.92
CA TYR A 49 2.81 7.59 1.86
C TYR A 49 2.15 6.59 0.92
N MET A 50 0.82 6.51 0.94
CA MET A 50 0.07 5.66 0.00
C MET A 50 0.29 6.09 -1.45
N GLN A 51 0.26 7.40 -1.75
CA GLN A 51 0.46 7.91 -3.12
C GLN A 51 1.85 7.58 -3.68
N VAL A 52 2.89 7.57 -2.85
CA VAL A 52 4.25 7.19 -3.26
C VAL A 52 4.39 5.67 -3.37
N TYR A 53 3.70 4.92 -2.50
CA TYR A 53 3.85 3.47 -2.41
C TYR A 53 3.37 2.73 -3.67
N PHE A 54 2.16 3.01 -4.13
CA PHE A 54 1.58 2.25 -5.25
C PHE A 54 2.39 2.38 -6.54
N PRO A 55 2.81 3.58 -6.98
CA PRO A 55 3.70 3.71 -8.14
C PRO A 55 5.07 3.04 -7.94
N LYS A 56 5.66 3.14 -6.74
CA LYS A 56 6.99 2.56 -6.46
C LYS A 56 6.99 1.03 -6.57
N TYR A 57 5.93 0.37 -6.09
CA TYR A 57 5.92 -1.10 -5.94
C TYR A 57 4.98 -1.85 -6.88
N TYR A 58 3.99 -1.16 -7.46
CA TYR A 58 2.96 -1.74 -8.32
C TYR A 58 2.74 -0.92 -9.60
N GLY A 59 3.71 -0.09 -10.02
CA GLY A 59 3.54 0.83 -11.15
C GLY A 59 3.01 0.15 -12.42
N LYS A 60 3.44 -1.08 -12.74
CA LYS A 60 2.97 -1.84 -13.91
C LYS A 60 1.52 -2.30 -13.78
N GLU A 61 1.08 -2.62 -12.56
CA GLU A 61 -0.29 -3.04 -12.26
C GLU A 61 -1.23 -1.85 -12.13
N VAL A 62 -0.72 -0.70 -11.68
CA VAL A 62 -1.45 0.58 -11.61
C VAL A 62 -1.63 1.20 -12.99
N GLU A 63 -0.66 1.09 -13.90
CA GLU A 63 -0.80 1.57 -15.30
C GLU A 63 -1.85 0.77 -16.11
N ARG A 64 -2.24 -0.41 -15.63
CA ARG A 64 -3.13 -1.33 -16.34
C ARG A 64 -4.61 -1.11 -16.03
N TYR A 65 -4.93 -0.23 -15.07
CA TYR A 65 -6.28 0.07 -14.56
C TYR A 65 -6.51 1.58 -14.56
#